data_AF-A0A970ANZ0-F1
#
_entry.id   AF-A0A970ANZ0-F1
#
_cell.length_a   1.000
_cell.length_b   1.000
_cell.length_c   1.000
_cell.angle_alpha   90.00
_cell.angle_beta   90.00
_cell.angle_gamma   90.00
#
_symmetry.space_group_name_H-M   'P 1'
#
loop_
_entity.id
_entity.type
_entity.pdbx_description
1 polymer ?
#
loop_
_entity_poly.entity_id
_entity_poly.type
_entity_poly.pdbx_seq_one_letter_code
_entity_poly.pdbx_strand_id
1 'polypeptide(L)' 'MNIRQKLLTIIEQLPDDKLAILLNLALFLKTGKESVQPMLVSQAYQDWLSAENDIYDELFAD' A
#
# COMPACT_ATOMS: atom_id res chain seq x y z
N MET A 1 -29.14 13.58 1.33
CA MET A 1 -27.99 13.57 2.26
C MET A 1 -26.71 13.42 1.45
N ASN A 2 -25.79 14.38 1.56
CA ASN A 2 -24.50 14.37 0.84
C ASN A 2 -23.59 13.27 1.43
N ILE A 3 -22.66 12.73 0.64
CA ILE A 3 -21.66 11.71 1.03
C ILE A 3 -20.94 12.12 2.32
N ARG A 4 -20.57 13.40 2.46
CA ARG A 4 -19.92 13.92 3.68
C ARG A 4 -20.79 13.75 4.93
N GLN A 5 -22.10 13.98 4.82
CA GLN A 5 -23.03 13.83 5.95
C GLN A 5 -23.21 12.37 6.33
N LYS A 6 -23.31 11.47 5.35
CA LYS A 6 -23.38 10.02 5.60
C LYS A 6 -22.14 9.50 6.34
N LEU A 7 -20.95 9.97 5.96
CA LEU A 7 -19.71 9.59 6.64
C LEU A 7 -19.67 10.06 8.10
N LEU A 8 -20.10 11.29 8.38
CA LEU A 8 -20.15 11.80 9.76
C LEU A 8 -21.07 10.94 10.64
N THR A 9 -22.27 10.60 10.15
CA THR A 9 -23.21 9.74 10.88
C THR A 9 -22.63 8.36 11.19
N ILE A 10 -21.86 7.78 10.26
CA ILE A 10 -21.22 6.46 10.47
C ILE A 10 -20.08 6.58 11.49
N ILE A 11 -19.27 7.64 11.40
CA ILE A 11 -18.14 7.89 12.31
C ILE A 11 -18.63 8.07 13.75
N GLU A 12 -19.74 8.77 13.98
CA GLU A 12 -20.31 8.97 15.32
C GLU A 12 -20.75 7.67 16.01
N GLN A 13 -20.95 6.59 15.27
CA GLN A 13 -21.44 5.31 15.80
C GLN A 13 -20.32 4.26 15.99
N LEU A 14 -19.09 4.58 15.60
CA LEU A 14 -17.98 3.64 15.64
C LEU A 14 -17.17 3.76 16.93
N PRO A 15 -16.67 2.62 17.47
CA PRO A 15 -15.75 2.64 18.59
C PRO A 15 -14.35 3.12 18.16
N ASP A 16 -13.56 3.63 19.12
CA ASP A 16 -12.25 4.26 18.88
C ASP A 16 -11.29 3.39 18.05
N ASP A 17 -11.27 2.07 18.28
CA ASP A 17 -10.42 1.14 17.52
C ASP A 17 -10.72 1.15 16.01
N LYS A 18 -12.00 1.32 15.64
CA LYS A 18 -12.42 1.40 14.24
C LYS A 18 -12.19 2.79 13.66
N LEU A 19 -12.32 3.83 14.49
CA LEU A 19 -11.99 5.20 14.10
C LEU A 19 -10.50 5.37 13.80
N ALA A 20 -9.61 4.71 14.54
CA ALA A 20 -8.18 4.69 14.25
C ALA A 20 -7.87 4.16 12.85
N ILE A 21 -8.55 3.08 12.43
CA ILE A 21 -8.40 2.50 11.08
C ILE A 21 -8.89 3.48 10.01
N LEU A 22 -10.06 4.10 10.22
CA LEU A 22 -10.60 5.09 9.29
C LEU A 22 -9.72 6.34 9.17
N LEU A 23 -9.13 6.79 10.28
CA LEU A 23 -8.19 7.91 10.29
C LEU A 23 -6.94 7.57 9.46
N ASN A 24 -6.37 6.37 9.64
CA ASN A 24 -5.23 5.92 8.84
C ASN A 24 -5.57 5.86 7.34
N LEU A 25 -6.74 5.35 6.98
CA LEU A 25 -7.20 5.32 5.60
C LEU A 25 -7.39 6.74 5.03
N ALA A 26 -7.99 7.65 5.80
CA ALA A 26 -8.19 9.03 5.38
C ALA A 26 -6.85 9.77 5.21
N LEU A 27 -5.88 9.52 6.09
CA LEU A 27 -4.52 10.05 5.98
C LEU A 27 -3.82 9.51 4.73
N PHE A 28 -3.94 8.21 4.47
CA PHE A 28 -3.42 7.59 3.25
C PHE A 28 -3.98 8.27 1.98
N LEU A 29 -5.31 8.36 1.88
CA LEU A 29 -5.98 8.99 0.74
C LEU A 29 -5.63 10.48 0.60
N LYS A 30 -5.51 11.20 1.73
CA LYS A 30 -5.14 12.63 1.74
C LYS A 30 -3.71 12.85 1.26
N THR A 31 -2.78 11.97 1.63
CA THR A 31 -1.37 12.11 1.25
C THR A 31 -1.11 11.81 -0.23
N GLY A 32 -2.11 11.29 -0.97
CA GLY A 32 -1.99 11.05 -2.41
C GLY A 32 -0.91 10.03 -2.77
N LYS A 33 -0.34 9.34 -1.78
CA LYS A 33 0.45 8.14 -2.02
C LYS A 33 -0.54 7.07 -2.43
N GLU A 34 -0.89 7.05 -3.71
CA GLU A 34 -1.07 5.78 -4.39
C GLU A 34 0.23 5.01 -4.14
N SER A 35 0.29 4.25 -3.04
CA SER A 35 1.31 3.21 -2.93
C SER A 35 0.90 2.14 -3.93
N VAL A 36 1.13 2.43 -5.22
CA VAL A 36 1.72 1.43 -6.08
C VAL A 36 2.86 0.84 -5.26
N GLN A 37 2.96 -0.48 -5.29
CA GLN A 37 3.95 -1.31 -4.58
C GLN A 37 3.49 -1.96 -3.26
N PRO A 38 2.40 -2.77 -3.23
CA PRO A 38 2.45 -4.02 -2.46
C PRO A 38 3.36 -5.07 -3.14
N MET A 39 3.74 -4.85 -4.41
CA MET A 39 4.49 -5.81 -5.22
C MET A 39 6.01 -5.81 -4.98
N LEU A 40 6.62 -4.67 -4.57
CA LEU A 40 8.06 -4.62 -4.23
C LEU A 40 8.43 -5.30 -2.90
N VAL A 41 7.45 -5.69 -2.07
CA VAL A 41 7.69 -6.36 -0.77
C VAL A 41 7.55 -7.89 -0.88
N SER A 42 7.30 -8.43 -2.08
CA SER A 42 7.29 -9.87 -2.29
C SER A 42 8.71 -10.40 -2.16
N GLN A 43 8.95 -11.28 -1.17
CA GLN A 43 10.22 -11.96 -1.00
C GLN A 43 10.65 -12.66 -2.30
N ALA A 44 9.71 -13.27 -3.01
CA ALA A 44 9.98 -13.92 -4.30
C ALA A 44 10.49 -12.95 -5.39
N TYR A 45 10.07 -11.68 -5.37
CA TYR A 45 10.59 -10.68 -6.31
C TYR A 45 12.01 -10.21 -5.92
N GLN A 46 12.28 -10.09 -4.62
CA GLN A 46 13.62 -9.79 -4.12
C GLN A 46 14.59 -10.95 -4.41
N ASP A 47 14.14 -12.19 -4.26
CA ASP A 47 14.91 -13.39 -4.58
C ASP A 47 15.17 -13.50 -6.10
N TRP A 48 14.21 -13.10 -6.95
CA TRP A 48 14.38 -13.02 -8.40
C TRP A 48 15.38 -11.93 -8.82
N LEU A 49 15.44 -10.79 -8.11
CA LEU A 49 16.42 -9.73 -8.34
C LEU A 49 17.80 -10.01 -7.71
N SER A 50 17.96 -11.10 -6.96
CA SER A 50 19.23 -11.42 -6.32
C SER A 50 20.33 -11.68 -7.35
N ALA A 51 21.59 -11.44 -6.95
CA ALA A 51 22.76 -11.64 -7.81
C ALA A 51 22.92 -13.09 -8.30
N GLU A 52 22.28 -14.07 -7.64
CA GLU A 52 22.24 -15.47 -8.10
C GLU A 52 21.40 -15.65 -9.37
N ASN A 53 20.46 -14.74 -9.64
CA ASN A 53 19.60 -14.71 -10.83
C ASN A 53 20.03 -13.61 -11.83
N ASP A 54 21.16 -12.95 -11.60
CA ASP A 54 21.68 -11.91 -12.48
C ASP A 54 22.38 -12.53 -13.71
N ILE A 55 21.55 -13.12 -14.58
CA ILE A 55 21.98 -13.74 -15.83
C ILE A 55 22.53 -12.72 -16.85
N TYR A 56 22.45 -11.42 -16.56
CA TYR A 56 22.97 -10.39 -17.44
C TYR A 56 24.51 -10.35 -17.42
N ASP A 57 25.14 -10.73 -16.31
CA ASP A 57 26.60 -10.88 -16.29
C ASP A 57 27.08 -12.07 -17.15
N GLU A 58 26.27 -13.12 -17.30
CA GLU A 58 26.63 -14.31 -18.10
C GLU A 58 26.29 -14.14 -19.59
N LEU A 59 25.23 -13.42 -19.94
CA LEU A 59 24.76 -13.26 -21.32
C LEU A 59 25.56 -12.26 -22.16
N PHE A 60 26.30 -11.37 -21.51
CA PHE A 60 27.10 -10.32 -22.15
C PHE A 60 28.62 -10.48 -21.92
N ALA A 61 29.03 -11.66 -21.44
CA ALA A 61 30.44 -11.98 -21.17
C ALA A 61 31.28 -12.32 -22.42
N ASP A 62 30.71 -12.34 -23.64
CA ASP A 62 31.44 -12.42 -24.91
C ASP A 62 30.66 -11.76 -26.07
#